data_AF-A0A954UFU7-F1
#
_entry.id   AF-A0A954UFU7-F1
#
_cell.length_a   1.000
_cell.length_b   1.000
_cell.length_c   1.000
_cell.angle_alpha   90.00
_cell.angle_beta   90.00
_cell.angle_gamma   90.00
#
_symmetry.space_group_name_H-M   'P 1'
#
loop_
_entity.id
_entity.type
_entity.pdbx_description
1 polymer ?
#
loop_
_entity_poly.entity_id
_entity_poly.type
_entity_poly.pdbx_seq_one_letter_code
_entity_poly.pdbx_strand_id
1 'polypeptide(L)'
;MLKRNANWLRGICATLIGIALASPTLAAPNVVNGDFETGIDAFTVWPGYTGGGNPEQIEGWIGEGGRGINPISTGEAPFRDNGGNDTHVALLQGDAYIEQSVGGFTVGSDYTLSLDFNARNCCGDMPIGTITLNGINAGSTVDLFPPPGGIIPVGDTNDWYHADIDFTAPTEDIVLRITTTSATGGDSTMLVDNVSFRAVPEPGSATLMLLGLLGFAARSRR
;
A
#
# COMPACT_ATOMS: atom_id res chain seq x y z
N MET A 1 -61.01 39.30 39.70
CA MET A 1 -60.29 40.08 38.65
C MET A 1 -59.18 40.85 39.39
N LEU A 2 -57.88 40.67 39.22
CA LEU A 2 -57.04 40.32 38.07
C LEU A 2 -55.94 39.31 38.47
N LYS A 3 -55.63 38.37 37.57
CA LYS A 3 -54.43 37.52 37.61
C LYS A 3 -53.21 38.35 37.18
N ARG A 4 -52.11 38.32 37.94
CA ARG A 4 -50.81 38.87 37.53
C ARG A 4 -49.93 37.73 37.02
N ASN A 5 -49.58 37.84 35.74
CA ASN A 5 -48.95 36.83 34.91
C ASN A 5 -47.45 36.65 35.23
N ALA A 6 -47.03 35.38 35.11
CA ALA A 6 -45.66 34.92 35.11
C ALA A 6 -44.86 35.51 33.94
N ASN A 7 -43.66 36.04 34.20
CA ASN A 7 -42.69 36.47 33.19
C ASN A 7 -41.25 36.41 33.77
N TRP A 8 -40.76 35.23 34.13
CA TRP A 8 -39.37 35.04 34.62
C TRP A 8 -38.62 33.87 33.96
N LEU A 9 -38.94 33.52 32.72
CA LEU A 9 -38.30 32.42 32.00
C LEU A 9 -38.12 32.72 30.51
N ARG A 10 -37.28 33.70 30.13
CA ARG A 10 -36.68 33.77 28.79
C ARG A 10 -35.36 34.53 28.85
N GLY A 11 -34.26 33.88 28.47
CA GLY A 11 -33.03 34.62 28.18
C GLY A 11 -31.71 33.88 28.20
N ILE A 12 -31.63 32.59 27.84
CA ILE A 12 -30.35 32.00 27.41
C ILE A 12 -30.61 31.15 26.16
N CYS A 13 -30.63 31.81 24.99
CA CYS A 13 -30.32 31.14 23.73
C CYS A 13 -28.81 30.88 23.74
N ALA A 14 -28.40 29.69 24.16
CA ALA A 14 -27.04 29.22 23.98
C ALA A 14 -26.88 28.77 22.52
N THR A 15 -26.36 29.67 21.69
CA THR A 15 -25.89 29.33 20.34
C THR A 15 -24.65 28.43 20.49
N LEU A 16 -24.83 27.11 20.39
CA LEU A 16 -23.72 26.19 20.20
C LEU A 16 -23.23 26.35 18.77
N ILE A 17 -22.16 27.13 18.59
CA ILE A 17 -21.38 27.15 17.36
C ILE A 17 -20.68 25.79 17.29
N GLY A 18 -21.17 24.90 16.43
CA GLY A 18 -20.47 23.68 16.06
C GLY A 18 -19.23 24.05 15.26
N ILE A 19 -18.06 24.03 15.90
CA ILE A 19 -16.77 24.07 15.19
C ILE A 19 -16.60 22.69 14.57
N ALA A 20 -16.90 22.57 13.28
CA ALA A 20 -16.47 21.43 12.48
C ALA A 20 -14.94 21.52 12.36
N LEU A 21 -14.23 20.67 13.11
CA LEU A 21 -12.79 20.50 12.93
C LEU A 21 -12.57 19.76 11.61
N ALA A 22 -12.35 20.50 10.54
CA ALA A 22 -11.85 19.93 9.30
C ALA A 22 -10.37 19.59 9.52
N SER A 23 -10.06 18.31 9.76
CA SER A 23 -8.69 17.83 9.63
C SER A 23 -8.29 17.98 8.16
N PRO A 24 -7.15 18.60 7.83
CA PRO A 24 -6.67 18.60 6.45
C PRO A 24 -6.44 17.14 6.03
N THR A 25 -7.11 16.71 4.97
CA THR A 25 -6.77 15.44 4.32
C THR A 25 -5.44 15.64 3.60
N LEU A 26 -4.38 15.00 4.08
CA LEU A 26 -3.12 14.96 3.35
C LEU A 26 -3.35 14.19 2.04
N ALA A 27 -2.89 14.76 0.93
CA ALA A 27 -2.89 14.04 -0.35
C ALA A 27 -1.95 12.83 -0.23
N ALA A 28 -2.40 11.68 -0.74
CA ALA A 28 -1.58 10.49 -0.76
C ALA A 28 -0.45 10.64 -1.81
N PRO A 29 0.79 10.26 -1.48
CA PRO A 29 1.88 10.09 -2.43
C PRO A 29 1.46 9.12 -3.55
N ASN A 30 1.77 9.46 -4.80
CA ASN A 30 1.33 8.69 -5.96
C ASN A 30 2.43 7.73 -6.43
N VAL A 31 2.12 6.43 -6.47
CA VAL A 31 2.96 5.43 -7.12
C VAL A 31 2.60 5.40 -8.60
N VAL A 32 3.57 5.73 -9.46
CA VAL A 32 3.38 5.67 -10.92
C VAL A 32 3.30 4.20 -11.33
N ASN A 33 2.25 3.84 -12.09
CA ASN A 33 2.03 2.48 -12.56
C ASN A 33 2.11 1.43 -11.44
N GLY A 34 1.48 1.74 -10.29
CA GLY A 34 1.44 0.83 -9.14
C GLY A 34 0.52 -0.38 -9.35
N ASP A 35 -0.41 -0.28 -10.30
CA ASP A 35 -1.32 -1.33 -10.78
C ASP A 35 -0.78 -2.08 -12.01
N PHE A 36 0.39 -1.68 -12.52
CA PHE A 36 1.08 -2.33 -13.64
C PHE A 36 0.30 -2.41 -14.98
N GLU A 37 -0.76 -1.62 -15.15
CA GLU A 37 -1.57 -1.58 -16.37
C GLU A 37 -1.05 -0.59 -17.43
N THR A 38 -0.06 0.23 -17.09
CA THR A 38 0.53 1.20 -18.02
C THR A 38 1.68 0.56 -18.79
N GLY A 39 1.67 0.73 -20.12
CA GLY A 39 2.75 0.26 -21.01
C GLY A 39 2.64 -1.23 -21.40
N ILE A 40 1.56 -1.91 -21.02
CA ILE A 40 1.34 -3.35 -21.26
C ILE A 40 1.39 -3.76 -22.74
N ASP A 41 0.93 -2.89 -23.64
CA ASP A 41 0.90 -3.15 -25.09
C ASP A 41 2.29 -3.38 -25.69
N ALA A 42 3.35 -2.95 -24.99
CA ALA A 42 4.73 -3.15 -25.41
C ALA A 42 5.29 -4.51 -25.00
N PHE A 43 4.69 -5.20 -24.02
CA PHE A 43 5.09 -6.54 -23.59
C PHE A 43 4.45 -7.60 -24.49
N THR A 44 5.09 -7.85 -25.64
CA THR A 44 4.57 -8.74 -26.70
C THR A 44 5.34 -10.05 -26.83
N VAL A 45 6.51 -10.17 -26.18
CA VAL A 45 7.40 -11.33 -26.26
C VAL A 45 7.23 -12.19 -25.02
N TRP A 46 6.95 -13.47 -25.25
CA TRP A 46 6.87 -14.49 -24.20
C TRP A 46 8.25 -14.72 -23.55
N PRO A 47 8.35 -14.89 -22.22
CA PRO A 47 7.26 -15.06 -21.26
C PRO A 47 6.82 -13.77 -20.53
N GLY A 48 7.27 -12.58 -20.98
CA GLY A 48 6.91 -11.30 -20.37
C GLY A 48 8.02 -10.61 -19.58
N TYR A 49 9.26 -11.11 -19.62
CA TYR A 49 10.40 -10.41 -19.05
C TYR A 49 10.67 -9.08 -19.75
N THR A 50 11.33 -8.15 -19.07
CA THR A 50 11.94 -6.98 -19.71
C THR A 50 13.09 -7.38 -20.63
N GLY A 51 13.36 -6.55 -21.63
CA GLY A 51 14.39 -6.78 -22.65
C GLY A 51 14.01 -7.87 -23.65
N GLY A 52 14.96 -8.28 -24.49
CA GLY A 52 14.77 -9.41 -25.41
C GLY A 52 13.65 -9.24 -26.45
N GLY A 53 13.22 -7.99 -26.70
CA GLY A 53 12.10 -7.63 -27.57
C GLY A 53 10.93 -6.97 -26.84
N ASN A 54 10.87 -7.08 -25.51
CA ASN A 54 10.04 -6.26 -24.64
C ASN A 54 10.80 -5.00 -24.18
N PRO A 55 10.13 -4.03 -23.52
CA PRO A 55 10.78 -2.87 -22.93
C PRO A 55 11.92 -3.24 -21.96
N GLU A 56 12.97 -2.43 -21.89
CA GLU A 56 14.11 -2.65 -20.98
C GLU A 56 13.74 -2.51 -19.49
N GLN A 57 12.64 -1.82 -19.20
CA GLN A 57 12.10 -1.60 -17.86
C GLN A 57 10.57 -1.68 -17.89
N ILE A 58 9.97 -1.96 -16.73
CA ILE A 58 8.53 -1.77 -16.54
C ILE A 58 8.27 -0.27 -16.47
N GLU A 59 7.22 0.23 -17.11
CA GLU A 59 6.94 1.66 -17.13
C GLU A 59 6.79 2.22 -15.70
N GLY A 60 7.54 3.26 -15.36
CA GLY A 60 7.55 3.85 -14.01
C GLY A 60 8.44 3.14 -12.99
N TRP A 61 9.06 2.01 -13.33
CA TRP A 61 9.86 1.20 -12.40
C TRP A 61 11.22 0.84 -12.97
N ILE A 62 12.29 1.18 -12.25
CA ILE A 62 13.63 0.68 -12.57
C ILE A 62 13.87 -0.63 -11.84
N GLY A 63 14.73 -1.50 -12.36
CA GLY A 63 15.05 -2.75 -11.69
C GLY A 63 16.16 -3.53 -12.37
N GLU A 64 16.51 -4.66 -11.76
CA GLU A 64 17.45 -5.65 -12.29
C GLU A 64 16.96 -7.07 -11.97
N GLY A 65 17.61 -8.07 -12.56
CA GLY A 65 17.20 -9.47 -12.45
C GLY A 65 16.01 -9.82 -13.35
N GLY A 66 15.44 -11.01 -13.13
CA GLY A 66 14.31 -11.52 -13.90
C GLY A 66 13.02 -10.79 -13.51
N ARG A 67 12.67 -9.72 -14.23
CA ARG A 67 11.46 -8.92 -13.95
C ARG A 67 10.67 -8.66 -15.23
N GLY A 68 9.40 -8.29 -15.11
CA GLY A 68 8.56 -7.96 -16.26
C GLY A 68 7.08 -7.90 -15.93
N ILE A 69 6.25 -8.05 -16.95
CA ILE A 69 4.79 -7.98 -16.85
C ILE A 69 4.16 -9.34 -17.20
N ASN A 70 3.15 -9.74 -16.44
CA ASN A 70 2.36 -10.93 -16.73
C ASN A 70 0.85 -10.70 -16.49
N PRO A 71 -0.06 -11.12 -17.38
CA PRO A 71 0.15 -11.69 -18.71
C PRO A 71 0.91 -10.76 -19.67
N ILE A 72 1.39 -11.29 -20.80
CA ILE A 72 1.80 -10.43 -21.92
C ILE A 72 0.56 -9.91 -22.67
N SER A 73 0.71 -8.94 -23.57
CA SER A 73 -0.39 -8.28 -24.27
C SER A 73 -1.30 -9.22 -25.07
N THR A 74 -0.81 -10.41 -25.43
CA THR A 74 -1.57 -11.46 -26.13
C THR A 74 -2.34 -12.41 -25.18
N GLY A 75 -2.21 -12.20 -23.86
CA GLY A 75 -2.97 -12.89 -22.81
C GLY A 75 -2.25 -14.09 -22.19
N GLU A 76 -1.11 -14.53 -22.71
CA GLU A 76 -0.35 -15.63 -22.14
C GLU A 76 0.24 -15.23 -20.77
N ALA A 77 -0.06 -16.04 -19.75
CA ALA A 77 0.31 -15.77 -18.37
C ALA A 77 1.04 -16.97 -17.72
N PRO A 78 2.29 -17.29 -18.13
CA PRO A 78 3.02 -18.43 -17.55
C PRO A 78 3.32 -18.28 -16.05
N PHE A 79 3.30 -17.07 -15.49
CA PHE A 79 3.61 -16.82 -14.07
C PHE A 79 2.37 -16.53 -13.23
N ARG A 80 1.41 -15.73 -13.74
CA ARG A 80 0.10 -15.48 -13.13
C ARG A 80 -0.85 -16.66 -13.36
N ASP A 81 -0.44 -17.83 -12.87
CA ASP A 81 -1.05 -19.14 -13.14
C ASP A 81 -2.07 -19.60 -12.09
N ASN A 82 -2.25 -18.81 -11.02
CA ASN A 82 -3.17 -19.10 -9.92
C ASN A 82 -3.68 -17.80 -9.25
N GLY A 83 -4.76 -17.93 -8.51
CA GLY A 83 -5.41 -16.84 -7.78
C GLY A 83 -6.39 -16.04 -8.65
N GLY A 84 -7.35 -15.40 -7.99
CA GLY A 84 -8.37 -14.56 -8.62
C GLY A 84 -7.85 -13.15 -8.93
N ASN A 85 -7.06 -13.00 -9.99
CA ASN A 85 -6.59 -11.72 -10.49
C ASN A 85 -6.65 -11.71 -12.03
N ASP A 86 -7.36 -10.73 -12.61
CA ASP A 86 -7.52 -10.56 -14.06
C ASP A 86 -6.68 -9.42 -14.66
N THR A 87 -5.87 -8.73 -13.85
CA THR A 87 -5.00 -7.59 -14.19
C THR A 87 -3.56 -7.99 -14.58
N HIS A 88 -2.86 -7.12 -15.29
CA HIS A 88 -1.42 -7.24 -15.49
C HIS A 88 -0.71 -7.02 -14.18
N VAL A 89 0.31 -7.83 -13.91
CA VAL A 89 1.05 -7.79 -12.66
C VAL A 89 2.54 -7.73 -12.93
N ALA A 90 3.28 -7.16 -12.00
CA ALA A 90 4.73 -7.30 -12.02
C ALA A 90 5.11 -8.73 -11.65
N LEU A 91 5.98 -9.34 -12.45
CA LEU A 91 6.66 -10.59 -12.13
C LEU A 91 8.09 -10.29 -11.70
N LEU A 92 8.58 -10.97 -10.66
CA LEU A 92 9.96 -10.95 -10.20
C LEU A 92 10.41 -12.39 -9.94
N GLN A 93 11.42 -12.88 -10.67
CA GLN A 93 11.91 -14.25 -10.61
C GLN A 93 13.37 -14.30 -10.14
N GLY A 94 13.65 -15.24 -9.23
CA GLY A 94 14.98 -15.45 -8.69
C GLY A 94 15.45 -14.25 -7.86
N ASP A 95 16.72 -13.86 -7.99
CA ASP A 95 17.21 -12.63 -7.38
C ASP A 95 16.89 -11.45 -8.30
N ALA A 96 15.85 -10.68 -7.96
CA ALA A 96 15.36 -9.56 -8.76
C ALA A 96 14.79 -8.45 -7.90
N TYR A 97 14.72 -7.23 -8.45
CA TYR A 97 14.03 -6.13 -7.79
C TYR A 97 13.41 -5.15 -8.79
N ILE A 98 12.41 -4.42 -8.31
CA ILE A 98 11.91 -3.18 -8.91
C ILE A 98 11.90 -2.06 -7.87
N GLU A 99 12.11 -0.83 -8.32
CA GLU A 99 12.23 0.35 -7.49
C GLU A 99 11.63 1.59 -8.15
N GLN A 100 11.06 2.46 -7.33
CA GLN A 100 10.57 3.77 -7.71
C GLN A 100 10.88 4.80 -6.60
N SER A 101 11.30 6.00 -7.00
CA SER A 101 11.35 7.16 -6.10
C SER A 101 9.97 7.82 -6.09
N VAL A 102 9.31 7.82 -4.94
CA VAL A 102 7.97 8.36 -4.75
C VAL A 102 8.05 9.62 -3.90
N GLY A 103 7.52 10.73 -4.41
CA GLY A 103 7.50 12.02 -3.72
C GLY A 103 6.12 12.39 -3.17
N GLY A 104 6.07 13.46 -2.38
CA GLY A 104 4.82 14.02 -1.84
C GLY A 104 4.53 13.61 -0.41
N PHE A 105 5.50 13.05 0.30
CA PHE A 105 5.38 12.75 1.72
C PHE A 105 5.54 14.02 2.57
N THR A 106 4.82 14.08 3.69
CA THR A 106 5.02 15.09 4.73
C THR A 106 5.86 14.48 5.84
N VAL A 107 7.06 15.03 6.08
CA VAL A 107 7.98 14.51 7.10
C VAL A 107 7.29 14.49 8.47
N GLY A 108 7.39 13.34 9.14
CA GLY A 108 6.79 13.12 10.46
C GLY A 108 5.30 12.73 10.44
N SER A 109 4.65 12.65 9.27
CA SER A 109 3.30 12.10 9.15
C SER A 109 3.34 10.59 8.91
N ASP A 110 2.29 9.91 9.39
CA ASP A 110 2.13 8.47 9.20
C ASP A 110 1.45 8.13 7.88
N TYR A 111 1.94 7.07 7.24
CA TYR A 111 1.46 6.54 5.97
C TYR A 111 1.37 5.02 6.05
N THR A 112 0.48 4.45 5.25
CA THR A 112 0.48 3.01 4.96
C THR A 112 0.88 2.79 3.51
N LEU A 113 1.85 1.91 3.29
CA LEU A 113 2.10 1.27 1.99
C LEU A 113 1.20 0.04 1.88
N SER A 114 0.47 -0.07 0.79
CA SER A 114 -0.37 -1.23 0.46
C SER A 114 0.10 -1.89 -0.82
N LEU A 115 0.03 -3.21 -0.90
CA LEU A 115 0.21 -3.99 -2.13
C LEU A 115 -0.48 -5.34 -2.03
N ASP A 116 -0.77 -5.92 -3.19
CA ASP A 116 -1.17 -7.32 -3.33
C ASP A 116 0.01 -8.14 -3.86
N PHE A 117 0.13 -9.38 -3.39
CA PHE A 117 1.20 -10.27 -3.81
C PHE A 117 0.79 -11.73 -3.82
N ASN A 118 1.47 -12.51 -4.67
CA ASN A 118 1.31 -13.95 -4.76
C ASN A 118 2.62 -14.60 -5.24
N ALA A 119 2.66 -15.93 -5.27
CA ALA A 119 3.71 -16.70 -5.92
C ALA A 119 3.14 -17.51 -7.09
N ARG A 120 3.98 -17.74 -8.09
CA ARG A 120 3.69 -18.71 -9.16
C ARG A 120 3.55 -20.13 -8.60
N ASN A 121 2.56 -20.88 -9.06
CA ASN A 121 2.29 -22.24 -8.60
C ASN A 121 3.06 -23.30 -9.42
N CYS A 122 4.39 -23.22 -9.42
CA CYS A 122 5.23 -24.19 -10.13
C CYS A 122 6.64 -24.36 -9.55
N CYS A 123 7.41 -25.23 -10.21
CA CYS A 123 8.88 -25.17 -10.35
C CYS A 123 9.75 -25.40 -9.11
N GLY A 124 9.16 -25.62 -7.95
CA GLY A 124 9.81 -26.33 -6.84
C GLY A 124 10.58 -25.47 -5.84
N ASP A 125 10.61 -24.15 -6.02
CA ASP A 125 11.08 -23.20 -4.99
C ASP A 125 10.06 -22.07 -4.80
N MET A 126 10.18 -21.36 -3.67
CA MET A 126 9.28 -20.27 -3.31
C MET A 126 10.03 -18.95 -3.22
N PRO A 127 9.44 -17.84 -3.71
CA PRO A 127 10.07 -16.54 -3.64
C PRO A 127 9.95 -16.00 -2.21
N ILE A 128 11.01 -15.40 -1.71
CA ILE A 128 10.98 -14.55 -0.51
C ILE A 128 10.85 -13.12 -1.01
N GLY A 129 9.82 -12.40 -0.55
CA GLY A 129 9.62 -10.98 -0.85
C GLY A 129 10.16 -10.10 0.27
N THR A 130 10.83 -9.02 -0.07
CA THR A 130 11.30 -8.00 0.89
C THR A 130 11.03 -6.60 0.36
N ILE A 131 10.44 -5.77 1.20
CA ILE A 131 10.16 -4.37 0.91
C ILE A 131 11.11 -3.50 1.71
N THR A 132 11.72 -2.53 1.04
CA THR A 132 12.53 -1.50 1.69
C THR A 132 12.06 -0.11 1.32
N LEU A 133 12.08 0.79 2.31
CA LEU A 133 11.84 2.22 2.15
C LEU A 133 13.15 2.95 2.47
N ASN A 134 13.73 3.65 1.51
CA ASN A 134 15.05 4.27 1.63
C ASN A 134 16.16 3.28 2.07
N GLY A 135 16.07 2.03 1.60
CA GLY A 135 17.00 0.96 1.94
C GLY A 135 16.83 0.35 3.34
N ILE A 136 15.84 0.81 4.12
CA ILE A 136 15.48 0.23 5.41
C ILE A 136 14.39 -0.83 5.20
N ASN A 137 14.56 -2.02 5.75
CA ASN A 137 13.55 -3.08 5.70
C ASN A 137 12.24 -2.59 6.35
N ALA A 138 11.16 -2.62 5.56
CA ALA A 138 9.82 -2.24 6.00
C ALA A 138 8.91 -3.47 6.16
N GLY A 139 9.20 -4.56 5.47
CA GLY A 139 8.50 -5.83 5.61
C GLY A 139 9.17 -6.96 4.85
N SER A 140 8.93 -8.19 5.28
CA SER A 140 9.43 -9.39 4.63
C SER A 140 8.45 -10.55 4.77
N THR A 141 8.38 -11.39 3.74
CA THR A 141 7.52 -12.59 3.76
C THR A 141 8.05 -13.65 4.73
N VAL A 142 9.32 -13.60 5.11
CA VAL A 142 9.88 -14.50 6.13
C VAL A 142 9.21 -14.34 7.50
N ASP A 143 8.61 -13.18 7.76
CA ASP A 143 7.86 -12.90 8.98
C ASP A 143 6.40 -13.39 8.90
N LEU A 144 5.91 -13.67 7.69
CA LEU A 144 4.53 -14.08 7.42
C LEU A 144 4.38 -15.58 7.22
N PHE A 145 5.40 -16.24 6.66
CA PHE A 145 5.36 -17.66 6.29
C PHE A 145 6.34 -18.50 7.12
N PRO A 146 6.01 -19.76 7.41
CA PRO A 146 6.93 -20.66 8.11
C PRO A 146 8.21 -20.89 7.29
N PRO A 147 9.33 -21.28 7.92
CA PRO A 147 10.57 -21.59 7.23
C PRO A 147 10.35 -22.50 6.01
N PRO A 148 10.93 -22.16 4.84
CA PRO A 148 11.99 -21.16 4.63
C PRO A 148 11.52 -19.70 4.45
N GLY A 149 10.24 -19.38 4.68
CA GLY A 149 9.73 -18.00 4.60
C GLY A 149 9.31 -17.55 3.19
N GLY A 150 9.25 -18.50 2.26
CA GLY A 150 8.79 -18.26 0.90
C GLY A 150 7.27 -18.14 0.82
N ILE A 151 6.80 -17.30 -0.10
CA ILE A 151 5.38 -17.10 -0.38
C ILE A 151 4.79 -18.40 -0.93
N ILE A 152 3.75 -18.91 -0.29
CA ILE A 152 3.01 -20.08 -0.75
C ILE A 152 1.98 -19.61 -1.79
N PRO A 153 1.90 -20.18 -3.01
CA PRO A 153 0.89 -19.79 -3.99
C PRO A 153 -0.52 -19.92 -3.42
N VAL A 154 -1.37 -18.91 -3.60
CA VAL A 154 -2.74 -18.94 -3.08
C VAL A 154 -3.58 -20.04 -3.72
N GLY A 155 -3.27 -20.43 -4.96
CA GLY A 155 -3.94 -21.51 -5.67
C GLY A 155 -5.33 -21.13 -6.19
N ASP A 156 -5.85 -21.98 -7.09
CA ASP A 156 -7.20 -21.89 -7.66
C ASP A 156 -7.62 -20.46 -8.02
N THR A 157 -8.76 -19.99 -7.50
CA THR A 157 -9.29 -18.64 -7.66
C THR A 157 -9.29 -17.87 -6.34
N ASN A 158 -8.39 -18.22 -5.42
CA ASN A 158 -8.30 -17.54 -4.13
C ASN A 158 -7.78 -16.11 -4.30
N ASP A 159 -8.19 -15.22 -3.40
CA ASP A 159 -7.68 -13.86 -3.37
C ASP A 159 -6.17 -13.87 -3.10
N TRP A 160 -5.46 -12.91 -3.69
CA TRP A 160 -4.04 -12.70 -3.42
C TRP A 160 -3.81 -12.24 -1.98
N TYR A 161 -2.58 -12.42 -1.49
CA TYR A 161 -2.24 -11.86 -0.20
C TYR A 161 -2.19 -10.34 -0.29
N HIS A 162 -2.61 -9.69 0.78
CA HIS A 162 -2.55 -8.24 0.92
C HIS A 162 -1.60 -7.86 2.05
N ALA A 163 -0.76 -6.85 1.83
CA ALA A 163 0.11 -6.29 2.86
C ALA A 163 -0.20 -4.81 3.06
N ASP A 164 -0.33 -4.42 4.34
CA ASP A 164 -0.36 -3.05 4.80
C ASP A 164 0.85 -2.81 5.71
N ILE A 165 1.69 -1.86 5.35
CA ILE A 165 2.93 -1.53 6.08
C ILE A 165 2.87 -0.07 6.51
N ASP A 166 2.69 0.14 7.81
CA ASP A 166 2.65 1.47 8.41
C ASP A 166 4.06 2.00 8.68
N PHE A 167 4.29 3.26 8.37
CA PHE A 167 5.54 3.95 8.67
C PHE A 167 5.34 5.47 8.82
N THR A 168 6.25 6.11 9.55
CA THR A 168 6.33 7.57 9.62
C THR A 168 7.33 8.07 8.58
N ALA A 169 6.92 9.00 7.71
CA ALA A 169 7.79 9.49 6.64
C ALA A 169 9.01 10.26 7.19
N PRO A 170 10.25 9.81 6.92
CA PRO A 170 11.45 10.50 7.39
C PRO A 170 11.89 11.64 6.46
N THR A 171 11.40 11.63 5.22
CA THR A 171 11.76 12.51 4.10
C THR A 171 10.53 12.77 3.23
N GLU A 172 10.59 13.78 2.36
CA GLU A 172 9.49 14.11 1.43
C GLU A 172 9.47 13.18 0.20
N ASP A 173 10.58 12.50 -0.06
CA ASP A 173 10.77 11.50 -1.11
C ASP A 173 11.22 10.17 -0.48
N ILE A 174 10.65 9.07 -0.95
CA ILE A 174 10.95 7.72 -0.49
C ILE A 174 11.28 6.84 -1.69
N VAL A 175 12.43 6.19 -1.62
CA VAL A 175 12.79 5.11 -2.52
C VAL A 175 12.10 3.84 -2.05
N LEU A 176 11.03 3.46 -2.74
CA LEU A 176 10.33 2.20 -2.55
C LEU A 176 11.00 1.14 -3.41
N ARG A 177 11.49 0.07 -2.78
CA ARG A 177 12.03 -1.09 -3.49
C ARG A 177 11.34 -2.37 -3.03
N ILE A 178 10.95 -3.17 -4.01
CA ILE A 178 10.40 -4.52 -3.84
C ILE A 178 11.42 -5.49 -4.41
N THR A 179 11.97 -6.34 -3.55
CA THR A 179 13.01 -7.32 -3.89
C THR A 179 12.46 -8.71 -3.71
N THR A 180 12.91 -9.64 -4.53
CA THR A 180 12.72 -11.05 -4.30
C THR A 180 14.02 -11.83 -4.40
N THR A 181 14.09 -12.92 -3.64
CA THR A 181 15.14 -13.93 -3.70
C THR A 181 14.51 -15.31 -3.64
N SER A 182 15.22 -16.31 -4.14
CA SER A 182 14.79 -17.70 -4.04
C SER A 182 15.06 -18.27 -2.65
N ALA A 183 14.05 -18.89 -2.02
CA ALA A 183 14.17 -19.46 -0.67
C ALA A 183 15.24 -20.56 -0.58
N THR A 184 15.45 -21.33 -1.66
CA THR A 184 16.45 -22.40 -1.73
C THR A 184 17.37 -22.30 -2.94
N GLY A 185 17.30 -21.21 -3.71
CA GLY A 185 18.12 -20.95 -4.90
C GLY A 185 17.58 -21.57 -6.20
N GLY A 186 16.33 -22.01 -6.21
CA GLY A 186 15.65 -22.57 -7.39
C GLY A 186 14.87 -21.54 -8.20
N ASP A 187 14.07 -22.02 -9.16
CA ASP A 187 13.12 -21.18 -9.91
C ASP A 187 11.93 -20.84 -9.01
N SER A 188 11.83 -19.56 -8.68
CA SER A 188 10.74 -19.02 -7.89
C SER A 188 10.35 -17.65 -8.44
N THR A 189 9.05 -17.33 -8.46
CA THR A 189 8.55 -16.06 -8.99
C THR A 189 7.53 -15.45 -8.04
N MET A 190 7.83 -14.24 -7.57
CA MET A 190 6.90 -13.36 -6.88
C MET A 190 6.08 -12.58 -7.92
N LEU A 191 4.79 -12.44 -7.64
CA LEU A 191 3.87 -11.58 -8.37
C LEU A 191 3.45 -10.43 -7.46
N VAL A 192 3.37 -9.22 -8.01
CA VAL A 192 3.05 -7.99 -7.27
C VAL A 192 2.04 -7.17 -8.05
N ASP A 193 1.06 -6.61 -7.35
CA ASP A 193 0.03 -5.73 -7.90
C ASP A 193 -0.43 -4.67 -6.87
N ASN A 194 -1.19 -3.67 -7.33
CA ASN A 194 -1.90 -2.68 -6.51
C ASN A 194 -1.04 -1.92 -5.49
N VAL A 195 0.18 -1.55 -5.88
CA VAL A 195 1.13 -0.83 -5.03
C VAL A 195 0.69 0.62 -4.85
N SER A 196 0.42 1.03 -3.61
CA SER A 196 -0.07 2.38 -3.32
C SER A 196 0.32 2.89 -1.93
N PHE A 197 0.35 4.20 -1.75
CA PHE A 197 0.44 4.82 -0.43
C PHE A 197 -0.89 5.45 -0.06
N ARG A 198 -1.22 5.45 1.24
CA ARG A 198 -2.29 6.25 1.83
C ARG A 198 -1.77 7.03 3.03
N ALA A 199 -2.20 8.27 3.17
CA ALA A 199 -1.95 9.04 4.39
C ALA A 199 -2.83 8.49 5.52
N VAL A 200 -2.25 8.30 6.70
CA VAL A 200 -3.00 7.96 7.92
C VAL A 200 -3.41 9.27 8.57
N PRO A 201 -4.72 9.61 8.63
CA PRO A 201 -5.13 10.87 9.23
C PRO A 201 -4.84 10.85 10.74
N GLU A 202 -4.01 11.78 11.19
CA GLU A 202 -3.86 12.03 12.63
C GLU A 202 -5.25 12.33 13.24
N PRO A 203 -5.60 11.76 14.41
CA PRO A 203 -6.74 12.24 15.16
C PRO A 203 -6.46 13.71 15.48
N GLY A 204 -7.12 14.62 14.76
CA GLY A 204 -6.76 16.04 14.75
C GLY A 204 -6.53 16.53 16.16
N SER A 205 -5.33 17.06 16.46
CA SER A 205 -4.93 17.39 17.83
C SER A 205 -5.91 18.36 18.51
N ALA A 206 -6.64 19.15 17.72
CA ALA A 206 -7.76 19.96 18.18
C ALA A 206 -8.94 19.14 18.74
N THR A 207 -9.26 17.98 18.17
CA THR A 207 -10.29 17.04 18.66
C THR A 207 -9.86 16.44 19.99
N LEU A 208 -8.60 16.01 20.11
CA LEU A 208 -8.06 15.49 21.37
C LEU A 208 -7.97 16.59 22.44
N MET A 209 -7.59 17.80 22.07
CA MET A 209 -7.59 18.97 22.96
C MET A 209 -9.01 19.35 23.41
N LEU A 210 -10.00 19.32 22.50
CA LEU A 210 -11.39 19.60 22.82
C LEU A 210 -11.99 18.56 23.77
N LEU A 211 -11.71 17.27 23.52
CA LEU A 211 -12.09 16.18 24.42
C LEU A 211 -11.43 16.34 25.80
N GLY A 212 -10.15 16.72 25.83
CA GLY A 212 -9.44 17.07 27.07
C GLY A 212 -10.13 18.21 27.83
N LEU A 213 -10.42 19.33 27.16
CA LEU A 213 -11.07 20.49 27.75
C LEU A 213 -12.49 20.19 28.25
N LEU A 214 -13.26 19.38 27.51
CA LEU A 214 -14.59 18.91 27.94
C LEU A 214 -14.50 17.99 29.16
N GLY A 215 -13.51 17.10 29.21
CA GLY A 215 -13.23 16.27 30.39
C GLY A 215 -12.91 17.09 31.64
N PHE A 216 -12.10 18.15 31.50
CA PHE A 216 -11.81 19.08 32.60
C PHE A 216 -13.05 19.88 33.05
N ALA A 217 -13.87 20.36 32.11
CA ALA A 217 -15.09 21.11 32.41
C ALA A 217 -16.20 20.24 33.06
N ALA A 218 -16.24 18.94 32.76
CA ALA A 218 -17.16 18.00 33.40
C ALA A 218 -16.71 17.65 34.84
N ARG A 219 -15.40 17.65 35.10
CA ARG A 219 -14.83 17.37 36.43
C ARG A 219 -14.97 18.54 37.40
N SER A 220 -14.96 19.79 36.92
CA SER A 220 -15.10 20.98 37.77
C SER A 220 -16.53 21.26 38.26
N ARG A 221 -17.50 20.40 37.93
CA ARG A 221 -18.92 20.51 38.34
C ARG A 221 -19.35 19.48 39.39
N ARG A 222 -18.40 18.77 40.01
CA ARG A 222 -18.65 17.89 41.17
C ARG A 222 -18.07 18.49 42.43
#